data_AF-A0A8H5ANU8-F1
#
_entry.id   AF-A0A8H5ANU8-F1
#
_cell.length_a   1.000
_cell.length_b   1.000
_cell.length_c   1.000
_cell.angle_alpha   90.00
_cell.angle_beta   90.00
_cell.angle_gamma   90.00
#
_symmetry.space_group_name_H-M   'P 1'
#
loop_
_entity.id
_entity.type
_entity.pdbx_description
1 polymer ?
#
loop_
_entity_poly.entity_id
_entity_poly.type
_entity_poly.pdbx_seq_one_letter_code
_entity_poly.pdbx_strand_id
1 'polypeptide(L)'
;MTTPLNELTTDICQCAKAKEAYDSEGDPGTTMICPGCHLEEATAGALDEQAALPDDKRVYTAFKDSPSLIRIATQEPGDQSIRLVIRKRQKGQQAFAKTARKLVKEYSTIPIITSLKGMLDEGVFTSTDVAKRRFPDLFPEEQVLNYEEGQESATGHPSTKETEPLDGKYKQLNEEAGDTRGNQSFPDLDFFQNNKTFETEGNAESLPKLLSSIGKIQNVIIHRLSLNFEEVNQFLLNAEEFIRLLDTPLYLDAIKPLRQRIEEVLHMANQDAASIHNKADRKIAGIEAQIERLKREEEGIKRDRDENLDNIRSCIERDIFAAMG
;
A
#
# COMPACT_ATOMS: atom_id res chain seq x y z
N MET A 1 38.95 1.17 52.45
CA MET A 1 37.69 1.86 52.78
C MET A 1 36.77 1.68 51.60
N THR A 2 35.67 0.97 51.79
CA THR A 2 34.74 0.56 50.73
C THR A 2 33.35 1.07 51.10
N THR A 3 32.78 1.94 50.28
CA THR A 3 31.43 2.47 50.43
C THR A 3 30.46 1.58 49.66
N PRO A 4 29.32 1.15 50.24
CA PRO A 4 28.34 0.34 49.52
C PRO A 4 27.52 1.17 48.52
N LEU A 5 26.98 0.47 47.52
CA LEU A 5 26.14 1.00 46.45
C LEU A 5 24.72 1.28 46.99
N ASN A 6 24.10 2.41 46.61
CA ASN A 6 22.68 2.65 46.91
C ASN A 6 21.79 1.73 46.06
N GLU A 7 20.97 0.91 46.70
CA GLU A 7 19.84 0.24 46.04
C GLU A 7 18.74 1.26 45.73
N LEU A 8 18.20 1.22 44.51
CA LEU A 8 17.04 2.02 44.12
C LEU A 8 15.76 1.24 44.47
N THR A 9 15.28 1.37 45.71
CA THR A 9 14.02 0.75 46.13
C THR A 9 12.85 1.31 45.33
N THR A 10 12.23 0.46 44.50
CA THR A 10 10.98 0.79 43.82
C THR A 10 9.83 0.55 44.79
N ASP A 11 9.19 1.60 45.30
CA ASP A 11 8.12 1.49 46.28
C ASP A 11 6.83 0.92 45.64
N ILE A 12 6.56 -0.36 45.89
CA ILE A 12 5.35 -1.05 45.43
C ILE A 12 4.21 -0.77 46.42
N CYS A 13 3.08 -0.25 45.93
CA CYS A 13 1.94 0.05 46.78
C CYS A 13 1.33 -1.22 47.42
N GLN A 14 1.19 -1.21 48.75
CA GLN A 14 0.77 -2.38 49.56
C GLN A 14 -0.73 -2.39 49.90
N CYS A 15 -1.56 -1.60 49.22
CA CYS A 15 -2.99 -1.52 49.50
C CYS A 15 -3.69 -2.89 49.28
N ALA A 16 -4.39 -3.38 50.30
CA ALA A 16 -5.09 -4.65 50.24
C ALA A 16 -6.23 -4.61 49.20
N LYS A 17 -6.26 -5.61 48.31
CA LYS A 17 -7.13 -5.69 47.13
C LYS A 17 -8.62 -5.45 47.44
N ALA A 18 -9.18 -4.37 46.89
CA ALA A 18 -10.60 -4.31 46.58
C ALA A 18 -10.84 -5.06 45.27
N LYS A 19 -11.16 -6.36 45.35
CA LYS A 19 -11.77 -7.10 44.25
C LYS A 19 -13.24 -6.68 44.15
N GLU A 20 -13.55 -5.71 43.31
CA GLU A 20 -14.93 -5.46 42.87
C GLU A 20 -14.98 -5.06 41.40
N ALA A 21 -16.04 -5.45 40.72
CA ALA A 21 -16.04 -5.62 39.27
C ALA A 21 -16.18 -4.30 38.51
N TYR A 22 -15.26 -4.06 37.58
CA TYR A 22 -15.44 -3.12 36.47
C TYR A 22 -15.05 -3.80 35.16
N ASP A 23 -16.06 -4.19 34.37
CA ASP A 23 -15.89 -4.57 32.99
C ASP A 23 -15.65 -3.31 32.15
N SER A 24 -14.39 -2.89 32.06
CA SER A 24 -13.94 -1.83 31.16
C SER A 24 -12.86 -2.36 30.23
N GLU A 25 -13.16 -2.41 28.92
CA GLU A 25 -12.20 -2.74 27.86
C GLU A 25 -11.09 -1.67 27.79
N GLY A 26 -10.05 -1.83 28.60
CA GLY A 26 -8.91 -0.93 28.69
C GLY A 26 -7.87 -1.17 27.59
N ASP A 27 -7.45 -0.09 26.94
CA ASP A 27 -6.34 -0.06 25.99
C ASP A 27 -5.02 -0.40 26.71
N PRO A 28 -4.19 -1.36 26.22
CA PRO A 28 -2.94 -1.72 26.88
C PRO A 28 -1.88 -0.61 26.70
N GLY A 29 -1.92 0.39 27.59
CA GLY A 29 -0.97 1.51 27.62
C GLY A 29 -1.24 2.59 28.67
N THR A 30 -2.39 2.60 29.35
CA THR A 30 -2.68 3.58 30.42
C THR A 30 -2.12 3.12 31.76
N THR A 31 -1.20 3.90 32.35
CA THR A 31 -0.75 3.72 33.74
C THR A 31 -1.90 4.04 34.70
N MET A 32 -2.31 3.06 35.50
CA MET A 32 -3.35 3.24 36.52
C MET A 32 -2.70 3.71 37.82
N ILE A 33 -3.11 4.89 38.29
CA ILE A 33 -2.68 5.43 39.58
C ILE A 33 -3.63 4.88 40.66
N CYS A 34 -3.09 4.25 41.70
CA CYS A 34 -3.92 3.69 42.76
C CYS A 34 -4.61 4.83 43.57
N PRO A 35 -5.94 4.89 43.64
CA PRO A 35 -6.65 6.00 44.31
C PRO A 35 -6.50 5.99 45.84
N GLY A 36 -5.93 4.94 46.44
CA GLY A 36 -5.66 4.88 47.88
C GLY A 36 -4.29 5.41 48.30
N CYS A 37 -3.25 5.23 47.47
CA CYS A 37 -1.87 5.61 47.79
C CYS A 37 -1.26 6.65 46.83
N HIS A 38 -1.95 7.01 45.73
CA HIS A 38 -1.49 7.89 44.66
C HIS A 38 -0.15 7.51 43.99
N LEU A 39 0.40 6.34 44.31
CA LEU A 39 1.53 5.74 43.60
C LEU A 39 1.03 5.06 42.32
N GLU A 40 1.88 5.05 41.30
CA GLU A 40 1.64 4.32 40.06
C GLU A 40 1.61 2.82 40.35
N GLU A 41 0.56 2.13 39.92
CA GLU A 41 0.49 0.67 40.05
C GLU A 41 1.39 0.04 38.98
N ALA A 42 2.65 -0.20 39.35
CA ALA A 42 3.63 -0.83 38.49
C ALA A 42 3.12 -2.22 38.06
N THR A 43 2.70 -2.36 36.81
CA THR A 43 2.39 -3.65 36.20
C THR A 43 3.63 -4.52 36.23
N ALA A 44 3.66 -5.46 37.18
CA ALA A 44 4.74 -6.43 37.37
C ALA A 44 4.83 -7.36 36.15
N GLY A 45 5.58 -6.90 35.15
CA GLY A 45 5.68 -7.52 33.83
C GLY A 45 6.89 -7.01 33.04
N ALA A 46 7.89 -6.44 33.70
CA ALA A 46 9.21 -6.19 33.13
C ALA A 46 9.96 -7.53 32.98
N LEU A 47 9.50 -8.36 32.04
CA LEU A 47 10.32 -9.39 31.44
C LEU A 47 11.19 -8.70 30.38
N ASP A 48 12.48 -9.02 30.41
CA ASP A 48 13.53 -8.43 29.57
C ASP A 48 13.38 -8.94 28.12
N GLU A 49 12.32 -8.50 27.42
CA GLU A 49 12.10 -8.80 26.02
C GLU A 49 13.02 -7.92 25.16
N GLN A 50 14.26 -8.38 24.97
CA GLN A 50 14.86 -8.33 23.63
C GLN A 50 13.96 -9.14 22.69
N ALA A 51 12.85 -8.53 22.27
CA ALA A 51 11.85 -9.13 21.42
C ALA A 51 12.54 -9.55 20.11
N ALA A 52 12.77 -10.86 19.98
CA ALA A 52 13.47 -11.43 18.84
C ALA A 52 12.80 -10.93 17.56
N LEU A 53 13.56 -10.26 16.69
CA LEU A 53 12.97 -9.75 15.45
C LEU A 53 12.50 -10.93 14.59
N PRO A 54 11.31 -10.85 13.99
CA PRO A 54 10.84 -11.89 13.09
C PRO A 54 11.79 -11.95 11.89
N ASP A 55 12.15 -13.16 11.46
CA ASP A 55 12.90 -13.36 10.21
C ASP A 55 12.13 -12.75 9.03
N ASP A 56 12.75 -11.78 8.36
CA ASP A 56 12.20 -11.07 7.21
C ASP A 56 11.75 -12.03 6.10
N LYS A 57 12.42 -13.18 5.91
CA LYS A 57 12.04 -14.18 4.91
C LYS A 57 10.69 -14.83 5.25
N ARG A 58 10.44 -15.09 6.54
CA ARG A 58 9.12 -15.54 7.05
C ARG A 58 8.06 -14.46 6.94
N VAL A 59 8.39 -13.20 7.21
CA VAL A 59 7.46 -12.07 7.06
C VAL A 59 7.09 -11.88 5.58
N TYR A 60 8.07 -11.78 4.70
CA TYR A 60 7.87 -11.71 3.25
C TYR A 60 6.99 -12.85 2.75
N THR A 61 7.30 -14.10 3.09
CA THR A 61 6.50 -15.28 2.67
C THR A 61 5.06 -15.21 3.18
N ALA A 62 4.80 -14.66 4.38
CA ALA A 62 3.45 -14.50 4.90
C ALA A 62 2.66 -13.39 4.18
N PHE A 63 3.33 -12.37 3.64
CA PHE A 63 2.73 -11.12 3.17
C PHE A 63 2.86 -10.82 1.68
N LYS A 64 3.72 -11.50 0.91
CA LYS A 64 4.00 -11.21 -0.52
C LYS A 64 2.73 -11.13 -1.38
N ASP A 65 1.81 -12.10 -1.23
CA ASP A 65 0.57 -12.17 -2.02
C ASP A 65 -0.57 -11.35 -1.38
N SER A 66 -0.28 -10.18 -0.80
CA SER A 66 -1.26 -9.35 -0.07
C SER A 66 -1.65 -8.11 -0.88
N PRO A 67 -2.84 -8.07 -1.52
CA PRO A 67 -3.28 -6.91 -2.29
C PRO A 67 -3.39 -5.64 -1.44
N SER A 68 -3.71 -5.78 -0.15
CA SER A 68 -3.74 -4.65 0.77
C SER A 68 -2.35 -4.13 1.16
N LEU A 69 -1.29 -4.95 1.05
CA LEU A 69 0.09 -4.51 1.27
C LEU A 69 0.63 -3.80 0.03
N ILE A 70 0.49 -4.43 -1.14
CA ILE A 70 0.92 -3.87 -2.44
C ILE A 70 0.31 -2.47 -2.65
N ARG A 71 -0.98 -2.29 -2.34
CA ARG A 71 -1.67 -1.01 -2.48
C ARG A 71 -1.14 0.11 -1.56
N ILE A 72 -0.54 -0.22 -0.41
CA ILE A 72 0.02 0.78 0.51
C ILE A 72 1.53 0.97 0.32
N ALA A 73 2.20 0.05 -0.38
CA ALA A 73 3.65 0.10 -0.64
C ALA A 73 4.08 1.27 -1.53
N THR A 74 3.14 1.90 -2.24
CA THR A 74 3.38 3.08 -3.08
C THR A 74 3.14 4.42 -2.36
N GLN A 75 2.87 4.42 -1.05
CA GLN A 75 2.34 5.58 -0.31
C GLN A 75 2.98 5.80 1.08
N GLU A 76 4.25 5.42 1.28
CA GLU A 76 5.00 5.56 2.56
C GLU A 76 4.16 5.26 3.82
N PRO A 77 3.73 4.00 4.02
CA PRO A 77 2.61 3.71 4.90
C PRO A 77 2.95 3.80 6.39
N GLY A 78 2.29 4.72 7.09
CA GLY A 78 2.32 4.80 8.55
C GLY A 78 1.82 3.53 9.27
N ASP A 79 2.20 3.37 10.53
CA ASP A 79 2.01 2.13 11.31
C ASP A 79 0.56 1.64 11.35
N GLN A 80 -0.43 2.53 11.37
CA GLN A 80 -1.85 2.16 11.38
C GLN A 80 -2.29 1.48 10.07
N SER A 81 -1.75 1.89 8.92
CA SER A 81 -2.01 1.24 7.63
C SER A 81 -1.45 -0.19 7.63
N ILE A 82 -0.23 -0.38 8.14
CA ILE A 82 0.40 -1.70 8.25
C ILE A 82 -0.33 -2.58 9.27
N ARG A 83 -0.72 -2.05 10.44
CA ARG A 83 -1.59 -2.74 11.42
C ARG A 83 -2.89 -3.23 10.79
N LEU A 84 -3.53 -2.42 9.94
CA LEU A 84 -4.74 -2.80 9.22
C LEU A 84 -4.48 -3.93 8.20
N VAL A 85 -3.34 -3.92 7.51
CA VAL A 85 -2.93 -5.02 6.61
C VAL A 85 -2.71 -6.32 7.38
N ILE A 86 -2.00 -6.28 8.51
CA ILE A 86 -1.79 -7.46 9.39
C ILE A 86 -3.15 -8.03 9.83
N ARG A 87 -4.03 -7.19 10.38
CA ARG A 87 -5.39 -7.59 10.80
C ARG A 87 -6.21 -8.18 9.64
N LYS A 88 -6.11 -7.63 8.43
CA LYS A 88 -6.78 -8.18 7.23
C LYS A 88 -6.19 -9.55 6.85
N ARG A 89 -4.86 -9.69 6.83
CA ARG A 89 -4.16 -10.92 6.44
C ARG A 89 -4.48 -12.10 7.36
N GLN A 90 -4.79 -11.84 8.64
CA GLN A 90 -5.20 -12.85 9.61
C GLN A 90 -6.63 -13.39 9.45
N LYS A 91 -7.50 -12.73 8.66
CA LYS A 91 -8.91 -13.14 8.49
C LYS A 91 -9.05 -14.36 7.57
N GLY A 92 -10.08 -15.18 7.81
CA GLY A 92 -10.39 -16.37 7.03
C GLY A 92 -9.61 -17.62 7.42
N GLN A 93 -9.64 -18.64 6.56
CA GLN A 93 -9.02 -19.96 6.79
C GLN A 93 -7.88 -20.33 5.82
N GLN A 94 -7.54 -19.45 4.86
CA GLN A 94 -6.48 -19.69 3.88
C GLN A 94 -5.10 -19.84 4.54
N ALA A 95 -4.17 -20.51 3.85
CA ALA A 95 -2.86 -20.87 4.39
C ALA A 95 -2.10 -19.65 4.94
N PHE A 96 -2.02 -18.57 4.16
CA PHE A 96 -1.38 -17.31 4.59
C PHE A 96 -2.01 -16.71 5.85
N ALA A 97 -3.31 -16.88 6.09
CA ALA A 97 -3.98 -16.38 7.28
C ALA A 97 -3.65 -17.23 8.53
N LYS A 98 -3.36 -18.52 8.35
CA LYS A 98 -2.77 -19.36 9.41
C LYS A 98 -1.33 -18.92 9.70
N THR A 99 -0.51 -18.68 8.67
CA THR A 99 0.87 -18.19 8.80
C THR A 99 0.93 -16.84 9.50
N ALA A 100 0.13 -15.85 9.09
CA ALA A 100 0.08 -14.52 9.70
C ALA A 100 -0.41 -14.55 11.17
N ARG A 101 -1.35 -15.44 11.52
CA ARG A 101 -1.75 -15.65 12.93
C ARG A 101 -0.64 -16.29 13.76
N LYS A 102 0.10 -17.27 13.21
CA LYS A 102 1.28 -17.84 13.88
C LYS A 102 2.33 -16.76 14.13
N LEU A 103 2.65 -15.96 13.11
CA LEU A 103 3.69 -14.92 13.17
C LEU A 103 3.38 -13.88 14.25
N VAL A 104 2.15 -13.34 14.28
CA VAL A 104 1.73 -12.36 15.31
C VAL A 104 1.64 -12.97 16.72
N LYS A 105 1.34 -14.27 16.86
CA LYS A 105 1.40 -14.96 18.15
C LYS A 105 2.83 -15.18 18.65
N GLU A 106 3.79 -15.30 17.74
CA GLU A 106 5.19 -15.63 18.02
C GLU A 106 6.05 -14.39 18.28
N TYR A 107 5.75 -13.27 17.63
CA TYR A 107 6.58 -12.06 17.63
C TYR A 107 5.85 -10.77 18.07
N SER A 108 4.58 -10.85 18.50
CA SER A 108 3.71 -9.69 18.70
C SER A 108 3.53 -8.86 17.42
N THR A 109 2.71 -7.80 17.48
CA THR A 109 2.41 -7.01 16.26
C THR A 109 3.52 -5.99 15.94
N ILE A 110 4.20 -5.44 16.95
CA ILE A 110 5.15 -4.32 16.77
C ILE A 110 6.39 -4.72 15.96
N PRO A 111 7.15 -5.79 16.30
CA PRO A 111 8.30 -6.24 15.51
C PRO A 111 7.96 -6.56 14.04
N ILE A 112 6.75 -7.07 13.79
CA ILE A 112 6.27 -7.36 12.42
C ILE A 112 6.00 -6.08 11.64
N ILE A 113 5.50 -5.01 12.28
CA ILE A 113 5.37 -3.70 11.62
C ILE A 113 6.75 -3.15 11.26
N THR A 114 7.74 -3.24 12.16
CA THR A 114 9.10 -2.77 11.92
C THR A 114 9.77 -3.50 10.74
N SER A 115 9.68 -4.84 10.70
CA SER A 115 10.18 -5.65 9.59
C SER A 115 9.44 -5.34 8.27
N LEU A 116 8.10 -5.21 8.31
CA LEU A 116 7.33 -4.82 7.13
C LEU A 116 7.71 -3.43 6.62
N LYS A 117 7.95 -2.44 7.49
CA LYS A 117 8.40 -1.09 7.10
C LYS A 117 9.71 -1.15 6.33
N GLY A 118 10.77 -1.72 6.91
CA GLY A 118 12.07 -1.79 6.23
C GLY A 118 12.02 -2.48 4.86
N MET A 119 11.21 -3.54 4.72
CA MET A 119 10.98 -4.18 3.42
C MET A 119 10.14 -3.33 2.44
N LEU A 120 9.22 -2.50 2.93
CA LEU A 120 8.45 -1.58 2.09
C LEU A 120 9.33 -0.42 1.60
N ASP A 121 10.14 0.16 2.48
CA ASP A 121 11.06 1.27 2.21
C ASP A 121 12.11 0.86 1.15
N GLU A 122 12.55 -0.40 1.16
CA GLU A 122 13.44 -0.97 0.13
C GLU A 122 12.71 -1.37 -1.17
N GLY A 123 11.38 -1.36 -1.22
CA GLY A 123 10.61 -1.78 -2.41
C GLY A 123 10.50 -3.29 -2.64
N VAL A 124 10.74 -4.11 -1.60
CA VAL A 124 10.71 -5.59 -1.67
C VAL A 124 9.34 -6.14 -2.10
N PHE A 125 8.26 -5.40 -1.83
CA PHE A 125 6.89 -5.78 -2.23
C PHE A 125 6.41 -5.17 -3.55
N THR A 126 7.22 -4.32 -4.19
CA THR A 126 6.89 -3.63 -5.46
C THR A 126 7.80 -4.02 -6.61
N SER A 127 9.04 -4.48 -6.33
CA SER A 127 9.99 -4.97 -7.33
C SER A 127 10.39 -6.42 -7.07
N THR A 128 10.10 -7.30 -8.03
CA THR A 128 10.55 -8.70 -8.02
C THR A 128 12.06 -8.81 -8.00
N ASP A 129 12.80 -7.90 -8.66
CA ASP A 129 14.27 -7.93 -8.69
C ASP A 129 14.91 -7.48 -7.37
N VAL A 130 14.20 -6.67 -6.58
CA VAL A 130 14.60 -6.38 -5.18
C VAL A 130 14.33 -7.58 -4.30
N ALA A 131 13.15 -8.20 -4.42
CA ALA A 131 12.82 -9.41 -3.68
C ALA A 131 13.76 -10.59 -3.99
N LYS A 132 14.12 -10.80 -5.27
CA LYS A 132 15.11 -11.79 -5.72
C LYS A 132 16.47 -11.57 -5.06
N ARG A 133 16.97 -10.33 -5.03
CA ARG A 133 18.26 -10.01 -4.39
C ARG A 133 18.23 -10.14 -2.86
N ARG A 134 17.11 -9.86 -2.20
CA ARG A 134 16.99 -9.97 -0.73
C ARG A 134 16.73 -11.41 -0.26
N PHE A 135 16.05 -12.23 -1.06
CA PHE A 135 15.68 -13.60 -0.70
C PHE A 135 15.93 -14.60 -1.85
N PRO A 136 17.18 -14.78 -2.30
CA PRO A 136 17.50 -15.63 -3.46
C PRO A 136 16.92 -17.04 -3.34
N ASP A 137 16.97 -17.68 -2.16
CA ASP A 137 16.39 -19.02 -1.95
C ASP A 137 14.86 -19.12 -2.20
N LEU A 138 14.14 -17.99 -2.32
CA LEU A 138 12.70 -17.97 -2.66
C LEU A 138 12.45 -17.88 -4.17
N PHE A 139 13.51 -17.73 -4.97
CA PHE A 139 13.48 -17.58 -6.43
C PHE A 139 14.61 -18.42 -7.04
N PRO A 140 14.32 -19.66 -7.49
CA PRO A 140 15.30 -20.47 -8.21
C PRO A 140 15.94 -19.68 -9.36
N GLU A 141 17.24 -19.82 -9.54
CA GLU A 141 17.93 -19.26 -10.71
C GLU A 141 17.71 -20.19 -11.91
N GLU A 142 17.07 -19.70 -12.98
CA GLU A 142 17.21 -20.33 -14.29
C GLU A 142 18.71 -20.34 -14.67
N GLN A 143 19.26 -21.52 -14.90
CA GLN A 143 20.65 -21.66 -15.33
C GLN A 143 20.77 -21.15 -16.78
N VAL A 144 21.52 -20.06 -16.96
CA VAL A 144 21.80 -19.50 -18.29
C VAL A 144 22.65 -20.48 -19.09
N LEU A 145 22.04 -21.10 -20.11
CA LEU A 145 22.77 -21.84 -21.14
C LEU A 145 23.58 -20.85 -21.98
N ASN A 146 24.89 -20.77 -21.69
CA ASN A 146 25.85 -20.08 -22.55
C ASN A 146 25.89 -20.78 -23.92
N TYR A 147 25.37 -20.12 -24.96
CA TYR A 147 25.67 -20.46 -26.34
C TYR A 147 26.83 -19.58 -26.82
N GLU A 148 27.91 -20.21 -27.26
CA GLU A 148 29.10 -19.52 -27.77
C GLU A 148 28.82 -18.80 -29.10
N GLU A 149 29.43 -17.63 -29.25
CA GLU A 149 29.22 -16.71 -30.36
C GLU A 149 30.07 -17.10 -31.58
N GLY A 150 29.42 -17.55 -32.66
CA GLY A 150 30.07 -17.84 -33.95
C GLY A 150 30.17 -16.60 -34.84
N GLN A 151 31.37 -16.34 -35.38
CA GLN A 151 31.70 -15.16 -36.19
C GLN A 151 31.19 -15.20 -37.66
N GLU A 152 31.39 -14.06 -38.34
CA GLU A 152 31.37 -13.82 -39.81
C GLU A 152 29.98 -13.69 -40.50
N SER A 153 29.76 -12.77 -41.46
CA SER A 153 30.58 -11.66 -42.00
C SER A 153 29.70 -10.56 -42.68
N ALA A 154 30.30 -9.46 -43.12
CA ALA A 154 29.63 -8.21 -43.52
C ALA A 154 29.10 -8.17 -44.99
N THR A 155 28.11 -7.31 -45.28
CA THR A 155 28.19 -6.21 -46.28
C THR A 155 26.87 -5.41 -46.48
N GLY A 156 26.95 -4.10 -46.77
CA GLY A 156 25.97 -3.39 -47.64
C GLY A 156 24.91 -2.45 -47.02
N HIS A 157 25.10 -1.13 -47.21
CA HIS A 157 24.16 0.00 -46.95
C HIS A 157 23.37 0.41 -48.24
N PRO A 158 22.48 1.44 -48.26
CA PRO A 158 21.49 1.98 -47.29
C PRO A 158 20.12 2.43 -47.91
N SER A 159 19.27 3.12 -47.13
CA SER A 159 18.09 3.98 -47.54
C SER A 159 16.80 3.22 -47.91
N THR A 160 15.57 3.63 -47.51
CA THR A 160 15.01 5.00 -47.37
C THR A 160 13.91 5.08 -46.27
N LYS A 161 13.55 6.31 -45.87
CA LYS A 161 12.57 6.72 -44.82
C LYS A 161 11.17 6.07 -44.93
N GLU A 162 10.49 5.83 -43.80
CA GLU A 162 9.35 6.65 -43.31
C GLU A 162 8.78 6.22 -41.92
N THR A 163 8.28 7.22 -41.18
CA THR A 163 7.33 7.21 -40.03
C THR A 163 7.46 6.22 -38.85
N GLU A 164 7.61 6.78 -37.63
CA GLU A 164 7.36 6.11 -36.34
C GLU A 164 5.88 5.76 -36.13
N PRO A 165 5.60 4.64 -35.46
CA PRO A 165 4.76 4.68 -34.24
C PRO A 165 5.46 4.04 -33.04
N LEU A 166 5.07 4.47 -31.82
CA LEU A 166 5.72 4.09 -30.55
C LEU A 166 5.58 2.58 -30.21
N ASP A 167 6.68 1.83 -30.30
CA ASP A 167 6.82 0.42 -29.92
C ASP A 167 6.89 0.22 -28.39
N GLY A 168 5.74 -0.01 -27.77
CA GLY A 168 5.61 -0.38 -26.35
C GLY A 168 6.01 -1.84 -26.07
N LYS A 169 7.29 -2.17 -26.22
CA LYS A 169 7.84 -3.52 -26.00
C LYS A 169 7.60 -4.08 -24.59
N TYR A 170 6.65 -5.00 -24.48
CA TYR A 170 6.64 -5.99 -23.40
C TYR A 170 7.59 -7.13 -23.74
N LYS A 171 8.53 -7.44 -22.85
CA LYS A 171 9.44 -8.58 -23.02
C LYS A 171 8.67 -9.89 -22.89
N GLN A 172 8.74 -10.71 -23.92
CA GLN A 172 8.26 -12.09 -23.93
C GLN A 172 9.24 -12.95 -23.12
N LEU A 173 8.79 -13.55 -22.02
CA LEU A 173 9.53 -14.56 -21.27
C LEU A 173 9.07 -15.93 -21.77
N ASN A 174 9.99 -16.67 -22.37
CA ASN A 174 9.79 -18.07 -22.74
C ASN A 174 10.33 -18.96 -21.63
N GLU A 175 9.59 -19.99 -21.22
CA GLU A 175 10.09 -21.08 -20.39
C GLU A 175 9.43 -22.39 -20.79
N GLU A 176 10.22 -23.37 -21.23
CA GLU A 176 9.75 -24.73 -21.51
C GLU A 176 9.98 -25.67 -20.33
N ALA A 177 8.87 -26.24 -19.86
CA ALA A 177 8.68 -27.64 -19.47
C ALA A 177 9.58 -28.35 -18.41
N GLY A 178 8.94 -28.60 -17.24
CA GLY A 178 8.98 -29.90 -16.52
C GLY A 178 9.59 -29.87 -15.10
N ASP A 179 9.16 -30.66 -14.11
CA ASP A 179 7.90 -31.41 -13.84
C ASP A 179 7.95 -31.86 -12.33
N THR A 180 6.96 -32.42 -11.60
CA THR A 180 5.59 -32.89 -11.88
C THR A 180 4.66 -32.64 -10.68
N ARG A 181 3.58 -31.85 -10.82
CA ARG A 181 2.40 -32.00 -9.90
C ARG A 181 1.07 -31.40 -10.38
N GLY A 182 0.38 -32.11 -11.27
CA GLY A 182 -1.10 -32.11 -11.32
C GLY A 182 -1.80 -30.76 -11.54
N ASN A 183 -1.18 -29.83 -12.26
CA ASN A 183 -1.87 -28.64 -12.73
C ASN A 183 -2.63 -28.98 -14.02
N GLN A 184 -3.91 -28.64 -14.08
CA GLN A 184 -4.62 -28.50 -15.34
C GLN A 184 -4.02 -27.29 -16.06
N SER A 185 -3.03 -27.53 -16.91
CA SER A 185 -2.59 -26.52 -17.89
C SER A 185 -3.80 -26.21 -18.78
N PHE A 186 -4.27 -24.96 -18.75
CA PHE A 186 -5.28 -24.48 -19.67
C PHE A 186 -4.59 -24.23 -21.02
N PRO A 187 -4.80 -25.06 -22.06
CA PRO A 187 -3.94 -25.08 -23.26
C PRO A 187 -4.10 -23.87 -24.19
N ASP A 188 -4.81 -22.83 -23.75
CA ASP A 188 -5.51 -21.85 -24.59
C ASP A 188 -4.86 -20.46 -24.53
N LEU A 189 -4.08 -20.17 -23.48
CA LEU A 189 -3.42 -18.87 -23.27
C LEU A 189 -2.45 -18.52 -24.40
N ASP A 190 -1.62 -19.48 -24.81
CA ASP A 190 -0.64 -19.30 -25.88
C ASP A 190 -1.28 -19.17 -27.26
N PHE A 191 -2.45 -19.79 -27.47
CA PHE A 191 -3.21 -19.67 -28.72
C PHE A 191 -3.71 -18.23 -28.93
N PHE A 192 -4.30 -17.63 -27.89
CA PHE A 192 -4.78 -16.25 -27.95
C PHE A 192 -3.66 -15.20 -28.03
N GLN A 193 -2.46 -15.50 -27.49
CA GLN A 193 -1.30 -14.61 -27.55
C GLN A 193 -0.49 -14.72 -28.86
N ASN A 194 -0.37 -15.91 -29.46
CA ASN A 194 0.45 -16.15 -30.66
C ASN A 194 -0.35 -16.06 -31.98
N ASN A 195 -1.27 -15.10 -32.06
CA ASN A 195 -2.26 -14.97 -33.12
C ASN A 195 -1.77 -14.36 -34.46
N LYS A 196 -0.45 -14.34 -34.71
CA LYS A 196 0.19 -13.73 -35.91
C LYS A 196 -0.22 -14.34 -37.25
N THR A 197 -0.92 -15.47 -37.26
CA THR A 197 -1.30 -16.26 -38.44
C THR A 197 -2.72 -16.00 -38.94
N PHE A 198 -3.50 -15.15 -38.27
CA PHE A 198 -4.89 -14.83 -38.65
C PHE A 198 -4.99 -13.57 -39.53
N GLU A 199 -4.36 -13.59 -40.70
CA GLU A 199 -4.60 -12.57 -41.73
C GLU A 199 -5.86 -12.92 -42.55
N THR A 200 -6.90 -12.09 -42.45
CA THR A 200 -8.14 -12.21 -43.23
C THR A 200 -8.42 -10.97 -44.06
N GLU A 201 -8.77 -11.18 -45.32
CA GLU A 201 -8.76 -10.21 -46.44
C GLU A 201 -9.72 -8.98 -46.33
N GLY A 202 -10.30 -8.73 -45.16
CA GLY A 202 -11.27 -7.64 -44.96
C GLY A 202 -11.33 -7.00 -43.56
N ASN A 203 -10.44 -7.35 -42.63
CA ASN A 203 -10.40 -6.81 -41.26
C ASN A 203 -9.18 -7.28 -40.41
N ALA A 204 -8.11 -7.76 -41.05
CA ALA A 204 -6.98 -8.46 -40.43
C ALA A 204 -6.32 -7.78 -39.21
N GLU A 205 -6.41 -6.45 -39.04
CA GLU A 205 -5.76 -5.76 -37.93
C GLU A 205 -6.53 -5.82 -36.60
N SER A 206 -7.86 -6.01 -36.60
CA SER A 206 -8.63 -6.00 -35.35
C SER A 206 -8.66 -7.38 -34.67
N LEU A 207 -8.85 -8.47 -35.42
CA LEU A 207 -8.98 -9.81 -34.84
C LEU A 207 -7.74 -10.25 -34.00
N PRO A 208 -6.49 -10.04 -34.43
CA PRO A 208 -5.30 -10.30 -33.60
C PRO A 208 -5.25 -9.44 -32.31
N LYS A 209 -5.71 -8.18 -32.39
CA LYS A 209 -5.79 -7.29 -31.21
C LYS A 209 -6.86 -7.78 -30.23
N LEU A 210 -8.00 -8.25 -30.73
CA LEU A 210 -9.11 -8.81 -29.94
C LEU A 210 -8.71 -10.14 -29.28
N LEU A 211 -8.10 -11.06 -30.02
CA LEU A 211 -7.58 -12.33 -29.48
C LEU A 211 -6.52 -12.07 -28.40
N SER A 212 -5.58 -11.13 -28.63
CA SER A 212 -4.61 -10.71 -27.61
C SER A 212 -5.30 -10.10 -26.38
N SER A 213 -6.37 -9.34 -26.57
CA SER A 213 -7.19 -8.77 -25.48
C SER A 213 -7.87 -9.86 -24.65
N ILE A 214 -8.40 -10.92 -25.28
CA ILE A 214 -8.97 -12.09 -24.60
C ILE A 214 -7.91 -12.84 -23.79
N GLY A 215 -6.71 -13.05 -24.35
CA GLY A 215 -5.58 -13.62 -23.61
C GLY A 215 -5.20 -12.79 -22.38
N LYS A 216 -5.23 -11.45 -22.49
CA LYS A 216 -5.02 -10.54 -21.35
C LYS A 216 -6.15 -10.64 -20.31
N ILE A 217 -7.41 -10.72 -20.73
CA ILE A 217 -8.57 -10.93 -19.82
C ILE A 217 -8.41 -12.24 -19.04
N GLN A 218 -8.09 -13.35 -19.72
CA GLN A 218 -7.81 -14.63 -19.05
C GLN A 218 -6.65 -14.51 -18.06
N ASN A 219 -5.54 -13.88 -18.45
CA ASN A 219 -4.38 -13.65 -17.59
C ASN A 219 -4.76 -12.85 -16.32
N VAL A 220 -5.57 -11.80 -16.47
CA VAL A 220 -6.10 -11.01 -15.33
C VAL A 220 -6.96 -11.86 -14.41
N ILE A 221 -7.84 -12.71 -14.95
CA ILE A 221 -8.71 -13.59 -14.16
C ILE A 221 -7.89 -14.62 -13.37
N ILE A 222 -6.91 -15.25 -14.02
CA ILE A 222 -6.05 -16.30 -13.44
C ILE A 222 -5.17 -15.71 -12.33
N HIS A 223 -4.45 -14.61 -12.61
CA HIS A 223 -3.51 -14.01 -11.68
C HIS A 223 -4.13 -12.96 -10.75
N ARG A 224 -5.44 -12.69 -10.89
CA ARG A 224 -6.20 -11.69 -10.12
C ARG A 224 -5.56 -10.31 -10.12
N LEU A 225 -5.10 -9.89 -11.29
CA LEU A 225 -4.43 -8.61 -11.47
C LEU A 225 -5.39 -7.46 -11.17
N SER A 226 -4.88 -6.39 -10.55
CA SER A 226 -5.66 -5.17 -10.35
C SER A 226 -5.80 -4.45 -11.67
N LEU A 227 -7.04 -4.14 -12.06
CA LEU A 227 -7.32 -3.28 -13.21
C LEU A 227 -7.78 -1.89 -12.76
N ASN A 228 -7.43 -0.88 -13.54
CA ASN A 228 -8.08 0.42 -13.49
C ASN A 228 -9.36 0.42 -14.35
N PHE A 229 -10.17 1.48 -14.23
CA PHE A 229 -11.47 1.54 -14.92
C PHE A 229 -11.34 1.56 -16.45
N GLU A 230 -10.33 2.26 -17.00
CA GLU A 230 -10.12 2.33 -18.44
C GLU A 230 -9.79 0.94 -19.01
N GLU A 231 -8.93 0.17 -18.33
CA GLU A 231 -8.62 -1.22 -18.71
C GLU A 231 -9.87 -2.12 -18.72
N VAL A 232 -10.74 -2.00 -17.71
CA VAL A 232 -12.00 -2.75 -17.66
C VAL A 232 -12.92 -2.35 -18.82
N ASN A 233 -13.04 -1.06 -19.12
CA ASN A 233 -13.87 -0.57 -20.21
C ASN A 233 -13.34 -1.02 -21.59
N GLN A 234 -12.03 -0.95 -21.80
CA GLN A 234 -11.38 -1.46 -23.02
C GLN A 234 -11.58 -2.98 -23.16
N PHE A 235 -11.49 -3.76 -22.08
CA PHE A 235 -11.77 -5.20 -22.14
C PHE A 235 -13.24 -5.52 -22.49
N LEU A 236 -14.21 -4.73 -22.01
CA LEU A 236 -15.61 -4.87 -22.43
C LEU A 236 -15.80 -4.57 -23.92
N LEU A 237 -15.26 -3.45 -24.40
CA LEU A 237 -15.36 -3.06 -25.82
C LEU A 237 -14.76 -4.12 -26.75
N ASN A 238 -13.59 -4.67 -26.38
CA ASN A 238 -12.97 -5.77 -27.12
C ASN A 238 -13.82 -7.05 -27.06
N ALA A 239 -14.40 -7.41 -25.91
CA ALA A 239 -15.24 -8.60 -25.80
C ALA A 239 -16.53 -8.48 -26.65
N GLU A 240 -17.13 -7.29 -26.70
CA GLU A 240 -18.31 -7.01 -27.53
C GLU A 240 -17.98 -7.00 -29.03
N GLU A 241 -16.86 -6.40 -29.44
CA GLU A 241 -16.43 -6.45 -30.84
C GLU A 241 -16.13 -7.89 -31.29
N PHE A 242 -15.46 -8.67 -30.44
CA PHE A 242 -15.20 -10.09 -30.72
C PHE A 242 -16.48 -10.91 -30.88
N ILE A 243 -17.46 -10.74 -29.98
CA ILE A 243 -18.77 -11.41 -30.10
C ILE A 243 -19.53 -10.97 -31.36
N ARG A 244 -19.42 -9.70 -31.75
CA ARG A 244 -19.99 -9.19 -33.00
C ARG A 244 -19.34 -9.85 -34.22
N LEU A 245 -18.03 -10.08 -34.20
CA LEU A 245 -17.32 -10.81 -35.27
C LEU A 245 -17.70 -12.30 -35.34
N LEU A 246 -18.05 -12.91 -34.21
CA LEU A 246 -18.57 -14.29 -34.16
C LEU A 246 -20.04 -14.41 -34.62
N ASP A 247 -20.72 -13.30 -34.93
CA ASP A 247 -22.15 -13.21 -35.31
C ASP A 247 -23.08 -14.09 -34.44
N THR A 248 -22.78 -14.18 -33.15
CA THR A 248 -23.47 -15.09 -32.22
C THR A 248 -24.31 -14.29 -31.21
N PRO A 249 -25.58 -13.99 -31.51
CA PRO A 249 -26.41 -13.08 -30.71
C PRO A 249 -26.62 -13.54 -29.25
N LEU A 250 -26.55 -14.86 -29.00
CA LEU A 250 -26.67 -15.43 -27.65
C LEU A 250 -25.58 -14.92 -26.69
N TYR A 251 -24.35 -14.69 -27.17
CA TYR A 251 -23.28 -14.14 -26.32
C TYR A 251 -23.40 -12.62 -26.15
N LEU A 252 -24.01 -11.92 -27.11
CA LEU A 252 -24.26 -10.49 -27.00
C LEU A 252 -25.27 -10.19 -25.88
N ASP A 253 -26.33 -11.01 -25.77
CA ASP A 253 -27.28 -10.94 -24.67
C ASP A 253 -26.66 -11.33 -23.31
N ALA A 254 -25.63 -12.18 -23.30
CA ALA A 254 -24.88 -12.53 -22.09
C ALA A 254 -23.95 -11.42 -21.58
N ILE A 255 -23.42 -10.55 -22.46
CA ILE A 255 -22.59 -9.39 -22.04
C ILE A 255 -23.43 -8.20 -21.56
N LYS A 256 -24.65 -7.97 -22.08
CA LYS A 256 -25.48 -6.82 -21.67
C LYS A 256 -25.61 -6.63 -20.14
N PRO A 257 -25.89 -7.68 -19.32
CA PRO A 257 -25.93 -7.54 -17.87
C PRO A 257 -24.57 -7.18 -17.24
N LEU A 258 -23.46 -7.65 -17.83
CA LEU A 258 -22.11 -7.34 -17.36
C LEU A 258 -21.75 -5.87 -17.62
N ARG A 259 -22.04 -5.37 -18.83
CA ARG A 259 -21.92 -3.94 -19.18
C ARG A 259 -22.73 -3.08 -18.22
N GLN A 260 -24.03 -3.36 -18.08
CA GLN A 260 -24.90 -2.60 -17.17
C GLN A 260 -24.35 -2.60 -15.74
N ARG A 261 -23.86 -3.74 -15.24
CA ARG A 261 -23.32 -3.83 -13.89
C ARG A 261 -22.04 -3.02 -13.69
N ILE A 262 -21.20 -2.91 -14.71
CA ILE A 262 -19.97 -2.11 -14.65
C ILE A 262 -20.30 -0.61 -14.77
N GLU A 263 -21.28 -0.23 -15.58
CA GLU A 263 -21.81 1.14 -15.66
C GLU A 263 -22.46 1.58 -14.33
N GLU A 264 -23.22 0.71 -13.65
CA GLU A 264 -23.74 0.94 -12.29
C GLU A 264 -22.60 1.19 -11.28
N VAL A 265 -21.57 0.33 -11.28
CA VAL A 265 -20.42 0.45 -10.36
C VAL A 265 -19.61 1.71 -10.62
N LEU A 266 -19.40 2.07 -11.90
CA LEU A 266 -18.78 3.33 -12.28
C LEU A 266 -19.58 4.54 -11.76
N HIS A 267 -20.91 4.52 -11.94
CA HIS A 267 -21.75 5.62 -11.52
C HIS A 267 -21.68 5.84 -9.99
N MET A 268 -21.76 4.76 -9.22
CA MET A 268 -21.59 4.81 -7.76
C MET A 268 -20.19 5.30 -7.36
N ALA A 269 -19.13 4.79 -7.98
CA ALA A 269 -17.76 5.20 -7.69
C ALA A 269 -17.50 6.69 -7.98
N ASN A 270 -18.07 7.23 -9.06
CA ASN A 270 -18.00 8.65 -9.41
C ASN A 270 -18.79 9.53 -8.42
N GLN A 271 -19.96 9.08 -7.97
CA GLN A 271 -20.73 9.77 -6.92
C GLN A 271 -19.96 9.80 -5.58
N ASP A 272 -19.36 8.68 -5.18
CA ASP A 272 -18.55 8.58 -3.96
C ASP A 272 -17.31 9.49 -4.05
N ALA A 273 -16.60 9.49 -5.17
CA ALA A 273 -15.45 10.37 -5.41
C ALA A 273 -15.85 11.86 -5.29
N ALA A 274 -16.94 12.27 -5.95
CA ALA A 274 -17.45 13.63 -5.84
C ALA A 274 -17.88 13.97 -4.40
N SER A 275 -18.49 13.05 -3.66
CA SER A 275 -18.84 13.24 -2.25
C SER A 275 -17.60 13.40 -1.36
N ILE A 276 -16.52 12.67 -1.64
CA ILE A 276 -15.25 12.77 -0.91
C ILE A 276 -14.58 14.12 -1.18
N HIS A 277 -14.49 14.56 -2.44
CA HIS A 277 -13.95 15.88 -2.80
C HIS A 277 -14.73 17.02 -2.12
N ASN A 278 -16.05 17.08 -2.28
CA ASN A 278 -16.89 18.08 -1.61
C ASN A 278 -16.72 18.11 -0.08
N LYS A 279 -16.43 16.97 0.55
CA LYS A 279 -16.16 16.88 1.99
C LYS A 279 -14.75 17.34 2.36
N ALA A 280 -13.77 17.15 1.48
CA ALA A 280 -12.42 17.67 1.65
C ALA A 280 -12.42 19.21 1.50
N ASP A 281 -13.04 19.74 0.46
CA ASP A 281 -13.09 21.18 0.17
C ASP A 281 -13.73 21.96 1.32
N ARG A 282 -14.84 21.46 1.88
CA ARG A 282 -15.48 22.04 3.08
C ARG A 282 -14.55 22.07 4.30
N LYS A 283 -13.69 21.06 4.47
CA LYS A 283 -12.70 21.03 5.57
C LYS A 283 -11.57 22.02 5.32
N ILE A 284 -11.08 22.12 4.07
CA ILE A 284 -10.04 23.07 3.66
C ILE A 284 -10.52 24.50 3.90
N ALA A 285 -11.71 24.87 3.40
CA ALA A 285 -12.32 26.18 3.64
C ALA A 285 -12.53 26.48 5.14
N GLY A 286 -12.83 25.46 5.95
CA GLY A 286 -12.91 25.57 7.40
C GLY A 286 -11.56 25.87 8.08
N ILE A 287 -10.48 25.27 7.59
CA ILE A 287 -9.11 25.53 8.05
C ILE A 287 -8.66 26.94 7.63
N GLU A 288 -8.91 27.34 6.38
CA GLU A 288 -8.60 28.68 5.87
C GLU A 288 -9.31 29.78 6.69
N ALA A 289 -10.59 29.58 7.01
CA ALA A 289 -11.34 30.48 7.89
C ALA A 289 -10.79 30.56 9.32
N GLN A 290 -10.21 29.47 9.85
CA GLN A 290 -9.52 29.47 11.14
C GLN A 290 -8.17 30.19 11.08
N ILE A 291 -7.39 30.00 10.00
CA ILE A 291 -6.12 30.70 9.79
C ILE A 291 -6.35 32.22 9.73
N GLU A 292 -7.31 32.68 8.94
CA GLU A 292 -7.65 34.11 8.87
C GLU A 292 -8.28 34.67 10.15
N ARG A 293 -8.80 33.81 11.04
CA ARG A 293 -9.22 34.22 12.40
C ARG A 293 -8.02 34.42 13.32
N LEU A 294 -7.13 33.42 13.38
CA LEU A 294 -5.92 33.45 14.21
C LEU A 294 -4.99 34.60 13.82
N LYS A 295 -4.85 34.88 12.52
CA LYS A 295 -4.08 36.02 12.01
C LYS A 295 -4.62 37.36 12.49
N ARG A 296 -5.94 37.56 12.50
CA ARG A 296 -6.58 38.77 13.07
C ARG A 296 -6.42 38.87 14.59
N GLU A 297 -6.44 37.74 15.30
CA GLU A 297 -6.15 37.69 16.73
C GLU A 297 -4.67 38.05 17.01
N GLU A 298 -3.73 37.54 16.21
CA GLU A 298 -2.30 37.87 16.26
C GLU A 298 -2.03 39.36 15.97
N GLU A 299 -2.67 39.93 14.95
CA GLU A 299 -2.62 41.37 14.62
C GLU A 299 -3.25 42.25 15.72
N GLY A 300 -4.24 41.73 16.46
CA GLY A 300 -4.76 42.35 17.69
C GLY A 300 -3.68 42.40 18.77
N ILE A 301 -3.15 41.24 19.16
CA ILE A 301 -2.12 41.10 20.21
C ILE A 301 -0.88 41.96 19.92
N LYS A 302 -0.44 42.04 18.65
CA LYS A 302 0.67 42.91 18.25
C LYS A 302 0.37 44.39 18.50
N ARG A 303 -0.82 44.88 18.11
CA ARG A 303 -1.22 46.28 18.36
C ARG A 303 -1.34 46.58 19.85
N ASP A 304 -2.01 45.72 20.61
CA ASP A 304 -2.16 45.90 22.06
C ASP A 304 -0.79 45.96 22.76
N ARG A 305 0.17 45.12 22.35
CA ARG A 305 1.55 45.17 22.86
C ARG A 305 2.23 46.49 22.51
N ASP A 306 2.15 46.91 21.25
CA ASP A 306 2.87 48.08 20.76
C ASP A 306 2.30 49.37 21.37
N GLU A 307 0.98 49.48 21.54
CA GLU A 307 0.32 50.56 22.28
C GLU A 307 0.72 50.59 23.77
N ASN A 308 0.83 49.43 24.42
CA ASN A 308 1.33 49.37 25.81
C ASN A 308 2.78 49.84 25.93
N LEU A 309 3.64 49.53 24.96
CA LEU A 309 5.03 50.01 24.91
C LEU A 309 5.10 51.52 24.70
N ASP A 310 4.29 52.08 23.80
CA ASP A 310 4.21 53.52 23.56
C ASP A 310 3.65 54.29 24.77
N ASN A 311 2.67 53.71 25.48
CA ASN A 311 2.15 54.27 26.73
C ASN A 311 3.21 54.30 27.84
N ILE A 312 3.94 53.19 28.05
CA ILE A 312 5.05 53.13 29.03
C ILE A 312 6.13 54.16 28.68
N ARG A 313 6.52 54.24 27.41
CA ARG A 313 7.49 55.23 26.93
C ARG A 313 7.02 56.67 27.19
N SER A 314 5.77 56.97 26.87
CA SER A 314 5.17 58.31 27.08
C SER A 314 5.10 58.70 28.56
N CYS A 315 4.90 57.75 29.46
CA CYS A 315 5.01 57.97 30.90
C CYS A 315 6.45 58.29 31.32
N ILE A 316 7.42 57.47 30.90
CA ILE A 316 8.85 57.69 31.21
C ILE A 316 9.33 59.05 30.70
N GLU A 317 9.01 59.41 29.46
CA GLU A 317 9.37 60.72 28.89
C GLU A 317 8.78 61.87 29.72
N ARG A 318 7.51 61.78 30.14
CA ARG A 318 6.84 62.78 31.00
C ARG A 318 7.49 62.92 32.37
N ASP A 319 7.82 61.81 33.02
CA ASP A 319 8.43 61.81 34.35
C ASP A 319 9.86 62.39 34.31
N ILE A 320 10.62 62.10 33.24
CA ILE A 320 11.93 62.72 32.98
C ILE A 320 11.79 64.23 32.78
N PHE A 321 10.82 64.70 31.98
CA PHE A 321 10.58 66.15 31.81
C PHE A 321 10.17 66.83 33.13
N ALA A 322 9.34 66.18 33.95
CA ALA A 322 8.93 66.71 35.26
C ALA A 322 10.09 66.79 36.27
N ALA A 323 11.09 65.90 36.16
CA ALA A 323 12.28 65.92 37.02
C ALA A 323 13.37 66.92 36.59
N MET A 324 13.26 67.51 35.39
CA MET A 324 14.22 68.48 34.84
C MET A 324 13.81 69.95 34.98
N GLY A 325 12.58 70.23 35.44
CA GLY A 325 12.01 71.58 35.59
C GLY A 325 11.91 72.05 37.04
#